data_AF-F0IDM0-F1
#
_entry.id   AF-F0IDM0-F1
#
_cell.length_a   1.000
_cell.length_b   1.000
_cell.length_c   1.000
_cell.angle_alpha   90.00
_cell.angle_beta   90.00
_cell.angle_gamma   90.00
#
_symmetry.space_group_name_H-M   'P 1'
#
loop_
_entity.id
_entity.type
_entity.pdbx_description
1 polymer ?
#
loop_
_entity_poly.entity_id
_entity_poly.type
_entity_poly.pdbx_seq_one_letter_code
_entity_poly.pdbx_strand_id
1 'polypeptide(L)'
;MFSISFSSDAPITGAFSHLLADIPGGVTLSSEVLGGAYLKAGTPIGKDTAGRYAVCKTAQLSAQATSAATSLQVRKGHHFLPGDYIASDSSNGKKIKSIDKSNPAYDLLVLQEAISVELSKNTPLFASKGEDKIPKVTPSALVSATLIVPQRSNLFCAATLIGVVREELIPPIPESFKEHLRGIFFI
;
A
#
# COMPACT_ATOMS: atom_id res chain seq x y z
N MET A 1 -23.06 24.64 -1.65
CA MET A 1 -21.98 24.88 -2.63
C MET A 1 -21.13 23.63 -2.67
N PHE A 2 -21.24 22.80 -3.72
CA PHE A 2 -20.41 21.60 -3.87
C PHE A 2 -19.06 22.02 -4.44
N SER A 3 -17.99 21.89 -3.67
CA SER A 3 -16.63 22.14 -4.13
C SER A 3 -16.15 20.92 -4.91
N ILE A 4 -15.93 21.08 -6.22
CA ILE A 4 -15.31 20.07 -7.08
C ILE A 4 -13.85 20.46 -7.23
N SER A 5 -12.96 19.74 -6.55
CA SER A 5 -11.52 19.92 -6.64
C SER A 5 -10.94 19.06 -7.76
N PHE A 6 -10.41 19.68 -8.82
CA PHE A 6 -9.57 18.99 -9.80
C PHE A 6 -8.12 18.94 -9.29
N SER A 7 -7.57 17.74 -9.15
CA SER A 7 -6.16 17.52 -8.82
C SER A 7 -5.34 17.53 -10.11
N SER A 8 -4.33 18.40 -10.19
CA SER A 8 -3.32 18.33 -11.23
C SER A 8 -2.21 17.35 -10.82
N ASP A 9 -2.51 16.07 -10.88
CA ASP A 9 -1.48 15.05 -11.08
C ASP A 9 -1.82 14.38 -12.40
N ALA A 10 -0.86 14.33 -13.32
CA ALA A 10 -1.04 13.68 -14.61
C ALA A 10 -1.67 12.30 -14.36
N PRO A 11 -2.77 11.92 -15.05
CA PRO A 11 -3.25 10.56 -14.96
C PRO A 11 -2.05 9.67 -15.24
N ILE A 12 -1.78 8.69 -14.39
CA ILE A 12 -0.81 7.65 -14.70
C ILE A 12 -1.45 6.88 -15.84
N THR A 13 -1.26 7.36 -17.06
CA THR A 13 -1.84 6.81 -18.27
C THR A 13 -1.26 5.41 -18.44
N GLY A 14 -1.99 4.39 -17.97
CA GLY A 14 -1.71 2.99 -18.27
C GLY A 14 -1.40 2.05 -17.11
N ALA A 15 -1.67 2.38 -15.84
CA ALA A 15 -1.50 1.39 -14.76
C ALA A 15 -2.34 0.12 -15.01
N PHE A 16 -3.60 0.30 -15.41
CA PHE A 16 -4.45 -0.77 -15.93
C PHE A 16 -4.39 -0.78 -17.45
N SER A 17 -4.05 -1.93 -18.03
CA SER A 17 -4.18 -2.16 -19.48
C SER A 17 -5.59 -2.63 -19.84
N HIS A 18 -6.21 -3.41 -18.95
CA HIS A 18 -7.61 -3.86 -19.09
C HIS A 18 -8.32 -3.83 -17.74
N LEU A 19 -9.56 -3.33 -17.75
CA LEU A 19 -10.50 -3.39 -16.64
C LEU A 19 -11.68 -4.25 -17.11
N LEU A 20 -11.83 -5.44 -16.50
CA LEU A 20 -12.82 -6.43 -16.94
C LEU A 20 -14.01 -6.53 -15.98
N ALA A 21 -13.75 -6.46 -14.68
CA ALA A 21 -14.81 -6.47 -13.67
C ALA A 21 -14.40 -5.63 -12.45
N ASP A 22 -15.35 -4.86 -11.95
CA ASP A 22 -15.24 -4.05 -10.75
C ASP A 22 -16.24 -4.51 -9.67
N ILE A 23 -16.00 -4.06 -8.44
CA ILE A 23 -16.95 -4.24 -7.35
C ILE A 23 -18.11 -3.26 -7.59
N PRO A 24 -19.34 -3.77 -7.82
CA PRO A 24 -20.46 -2.92 -8.18
C PRO A 24 -20.78 -1.94 -7.05
N GLY A 25 -21.00 -0.68 -7.41
CA GLY A 25 -21.24 0.39 -6.44
C GLY A 25 -19.99 0.87 -5.69
N GLY A 26 -18.80 0.37 -6.03
CA GLY A 26 -17.53 0.79 -5.44
C GLY A 26 -17.34 0.36 -3.99
N VAL A 27 -16.31 0.93 -3.35
CA VAL A 27 -15.98 0.67 -1.96
C VAL A 27 -15.68 1.96 -1.21
N THR A 28 -15.84 1.90 0.11
CA THR A 28 -15.55 3.02 1.01
C THR A 28 -14.39 2.63 1.93
N LEU A 29 -13.37 3.48 1.98
CA LEU A 29 -12.16 3.32 2.78
C LEU A 29 -12.11 4.41 3.87
N SER A 30 -11.63 4.07 5.07
CA SER A 30 -11.36 5.07 6.10
C SER A 30 -10.06 5.81 5.80
N SER A 31 -10.11 7.14 5.68
CA SER A 31 -8.91 7.98 5.47
C SER A 31 -8.08 8.16 6.74
N GLU A 32 -8.66 7.98 7.93
CA GLU A 32 -7.99 8.23 9.21
C GLU A 32 -6.77 7.34 9.42
N VAL A 33 -6.79 6.15 8.83
CA VAL A 33 -5.73 5.16 8.94
C VAL A 33 -4.69 5.31 7.82
N LEU A 34 -4.87 6.25 6.89
CA LEU A 34 -3.99 6.46 5.74
C LEU A 34 -3.00 7.60 6.02
N GLY A 35 -1.71 7.27 6.11
CA GLY A 35 -0.66 8.26 6.34
C GLY A 35 -0.20 9.03 5.09
N GLY A 36 -0.76 8.76 3.92
CA GLY A 36 -0.32 9.30 2.63
C GLY A 36 -1.39 10.21 2.00
N ALA A 37 -0.96 11.23 1.24
CA ALA A 37 -1.86 12.22 0.63
C ALA A 37 -2.65 11.69 -0.59
N TYR A 38 -2.09 10.70 -1.28
CA TYR A 38 -2.67 10.12 -2.49
C TYR A 38 -2.79 8.62 -2.35
N LEU A 39 -3.97 8.08 -2.66
CA LEU A 39 -4.21 6.66 -2.83
C LEU A 39 -4.00 6.33 -4.32
N LYS A 40 -2.92 5.65 -4.65
CA LYS A 40 -2.55 5.39 -6.06
C LYS A 40 -3.42 4.30 -6.68
N ALA A 41 -3.65 4.40 -7.98
CA ALA A 41 -4.20 3.29 -8.77
C ALA A 41 -3.33 2.04 -8.59
N GLY A 42 -3.97 0.87 -8.52
CA GLY A 42 -3.32 -0.40 -8.23
C GLY A 42 -3.02 -0.64 -6.76
N THR A 43 -3.42 0.25 -5.84
CA THR A 43 -3.28 -0.03 -4.40
C THR A 43 -4.15 -1.23 -4.02
N PRO A 44 -3.59 -2.27 -3.37
CA PRO A 44 -4.36 -3.43 -2.95
C PRO A 44 -5.30 -3.10 -1.79
N ILE A 45 -6.53 -3.60 -1.87
CA ILE A 45 -7.57 -3.44 -0.85
C ILE A 45 -8.21 -4.77 -0.53
N GLY A 46 -8.73 -4.89 0.69
CA GLY A 46 -9.41 -6.08 1.16
C GLY A 46 -10.37 -5.78 2.30
N LYS A 47 -11.05 -6.81 2.80
CA LYS A 47 -11.93 -6.66 3.98
C LYS A 47 -11.12 -6.82 5.27
N ASP A 48 -11.36 -5.93 6.22
CA ASP A 48 -10.85 -6.05 7.58
C ASP A 48 -11.65 -7.08 8.40
N THR A 49 -11.27 -7.27 9.66
CA THR A 49 -11.96 -8.18 10.59
C THR A 49 -13.40 -7.77 10.90
N ALA A 50 -13.77 -6.52 10.64
CA ALA A 50 -15.13 -5.99 10.79
C ALA A 50 -15.94 -6.06 9.47
N GLY A 51 -15.36 -6.62 8.40
CA GLY A 51 -15.99 -6.75 7.08
C GLY A 51 -15.98 -5.46 6.25
N ARG A 52 -15.31 -4.40 6.70
CA ARG A 52 -15.18 -3.12 6.00
C ARG A 52 -13.99 -3.16 5.06
N TYR A 53 -14.04 -2.43 3.95
CA TYR A 53 -12.88 -2.32 3.07
C TYR A 53 -11.78 -1.48 3.72
N ALA A 54 -10.56 -1.99 3.66
CA ALA A 54 -9.36 -1.36 4.18
C ALA A 54 -8.22 -1.50 3.17
N VAL A 55 -7.30 -0.53 3.20
CA VAL A 55 -6.11 -0.53 2.34
C VAL A 55 -5.09 -1.53 2.89
N CYS A 56 -4.59 -2.40 2.02
CA CYS A 56 -3.45 -3.24 2.31
C CYS A 56 -2.20 -2.36 2.12
N LYS A 57 -1.69 -1.81 3.23
CA LYS A 57 -0.56 -0.86 3.17
C LYS A 57 0.69 -1.58 2.67
N THR A 58 1.30 -1.05 1.60
CA THR A 58 2.57 -1.51 1.07
C THR A 58 3.59 -0.39 0.96
N ALA A 59 4.86 -0.75 0.93
CA ALA A 59 5.99 0.15 0.68
C ALA A 59 7.09 -0.60 -0.09
N GLN A 60 8.01 0.14 -0.70
CA GLN A 60 9.15 -0.43 -1.41
C GLN A 60 10.43 0.08 -0.76
N LEU A 61 11.40 -0.80 -0.52
CA LEU A 61 12.73 -0.38 -0.08
C LEU A 61 13.44 0.44 -1.15
N SER A 62 13.90 1.63 -0.79
CA SER A 62 14.72 2.50 -1.64
C SER A 62 16.21 2.11 -1.59
N ALA A 63 16.64 1.48 -0.51
CA ALA A 63 18.01 0.98 -0.30
C ALA A 63 17.99 -0.39 0.37
N GLN A 64 19.09 -1.13 0.24
CA GLN A 64 19.28 -2.40 0.93
C GLN A 64 19.25 -2.19 2.45
N ALA A 65 18.60 -3.10 3.16
CA ALA A 65 18.54 -3.12 4.60
C ALA A 65 19.30 -4.35 5.12
N THR A 66 20.31 -4.13 5.96
CA THR A 66 21.03 -5.21 6.64
C THR A 66 20.13 -5.87 7.69
N SER A 67 20.43 -7.11 8.10
CA SER A 67 19.68 -7.80 9.17
C SER A 67 19.62 -7.02 10.50
N ALA A 68 20.65 -6.23 10.80
CA ALA A 68 20.71 -5.37 11.99
C ALA A 68 20.03 -4.00 11.81
N ALA A 69 19.45 -3.71 10.64
CA ALA A 69 18.88 -2.41 10.35
C ALA A 69 17.63 -2.14 11.20
N THR A 70 17.68 -1.06 11.97
CA THR A 70 16.54 -0.50 12.72
C THR A 70 15.90 0.68 11.99
N SER A 71 16.49 1.11 10.87
CA SER A 71 15.94 2.15 10.01
C SER A 71 15.88 1.67 8.57
N LEU A 72 14.74 1.87 7.92
CA LEU A 72 14.48 1.46 6.55
C LEU A 72 14.22 2.69 5.70
N GLN A 73 14.97 2.81 4.60
CA GLN A 73 14.69 3.81 3.58
C GLN A 73 13.66 3.26 2.61
N VAL A 74 12.50 3.89 2.53
CA VAL A 74 11.39 3.45 1.68
C VAL A 74 11.01 4.53 0.68
N ARG A 75 10.50 4.10 -0.48
CA ARG A 75 10.00 5.01 -1.52
C ARG A 75 8.74 5.72 -1.04
N LYS A 76 8.58 6.98 -1.47
CA LYS A 76 7.44 7.82 -1.11
C LYS A 76 6.10 7.29 -1.62
N GLY A 77 5.05 7.64 -0.88
CA GLY A 77 3.66 7.35 -1.22
C GLY A 77 3.09 6.13 -0.52
N HIS A 78 3.72 5.65 0.55
CA HIS A 78 3.16 4.62 1.41
C HIS A 78 2.15 5.22 2.43
N HIS A 79 1.27 4.37 2.96
CA HIS A 79 0.24 4.77 3.93
C HIS A 79 0.53 4.34 5.38
N PHE A 80 1.75 3.90 5.69
CA PHE A 80 2.16 3.53 7.05
C PHE A 80 2.06 4.69 8.04
N LEU A 81 1.70 4.36 9.28
CA LEU A 81 1.66 5.26 10.43
C LEU A 81 2.53 4.70 11.56
N PRO A 82 3.02 5.55 12.49
CA PRO A 82 3.66 5.07 13.71
C PRO A 82 2.75 4.09 14.47
N GLY A 83 3.32 2.98 14.93
CA GLY A 83 2.60 1.90 15.60
C GLY A 83 2.13 0.76 14.69
N ASP A 84 2.13 0.94 13.37
CA ASP A 84 1.90 -0.18 12.43
C ASP A 84 3.08 -1.17 12.46
N TYR A 85 2.80 -2.43 12.14
CA TYR A 85 3.84 -3.45 11.92
C TYR A 85 4.15 -3.57 10.43
N ILE A 86 5.43 -3.62 10.08
CA ILE A 86 5.92 -3.78 8.71
C ILE A 86 6.67 -5.10 8.57
N ALA A 87 6.27 -5.90 7.60
CA ALA A 87 6.83 -7.20 7.29
C ALA A 87 7.26 -7.27 5.81
N SER A 88 7.98 -8.33 5.48
CA SER A 88 8.28 -8.75 4.12
C SER A 88 7.94 -10.24 3.98
N ASP A 89 7.92 -10.78 2.76
CA ASP A 89 7.69 -12.23 2.59
C ASP A 89 8.80 -13.06 3.30
N SER A 90 10.00 -12.51 3.43
CA SER A 90 11.14 -13.15 4.09
C SER A 90 11.29 -12.82 5.59
N SER A 91 10.73 -11.71 6.10
CA SER A 91 10.88 -11.28 7.52
C SER A 91 9.55 -11.13 8.27
N ASN A 92 9.58 -11.42 9.57
CA ASN A 92 8.44 -11.17 10.45
C ASN A 92 8.20 -9.66 10.62
N GLY A 93 6.96 -9.31 10.98
CA GLY A 93 6.58 -7.92 11.21
C GLY A 93 7.33 -7.26 12.35
N LYS A 94 7.81 -6.04 12.14
CA LYS A 94 8.42 -5.18 13.18
C LYS A 94 7.65 -3.89 13.34
N LYS A 95 7.48 -3.44 14.58
CA LYS A 95 6.70 -2.25 14.89
C LYS A 95 7.44 -0.98 14.48
N ILE A 96 6.75 -0.10 13.76
CA ILE A 96 7.25 1.22 13.39
C ILE A 96 7.17 2.15 14.60
N LYS A 97 8.30 2.69 15.03
CA LYS A 97 8.40 3.68 16.11
C LYS A 97 8.05 5.08 15.61
N SER A 98 8.66 5.49 14.49
CA SER A 98 8.47 6.82 13.92
C SER A 98 8.73 6.80 12.43
N ILE A 99 8.19 7.81 11.74
CA ILE A 99 8.34 7.99 10.30
C ILE A 99 8.85 9.41 10.07
N ASP A 100 9.97 9.54 9.38
CA ASP A 100 10.50 10.82 8.92
C ASP A 100 10.29 10.96 7.42
N LYS A 101 9.65 12.05 7.00
CA LYS A 101 9.31 12.39 5.61
C LYS A 101 10.03 13.64 5.10
N SER A 102 11.01 14.14 5.87
CA SER A 102 11.75 15.37 5.57
C SER A 102 12.57 15.28 4.30
N ASN A 103 13.14 14.11 4.00
CA ASN A 103 13.95 13.90 2.81
C ASN A 103 13.06 13.88 1.55
N PRO A 104 13.40 14.61 0.47
CA PRO A 104 12.60 14.63 -0.75
C PRO A 104 12.62 13.30 -1.53
N ALA A 105 13.68 12.50 -1.42
CA ALA A 105 13.88 11.29 -2.23
C ALA A 105 13.25 10.02 -1.63
N TYR A 106 13.27 9.90 -0.30
CA TYR A 106 12.77 8.73 0.42
C TYR A 106 12.14 9.12 1.75
N ASP A 107 11.31 8.24 2.29
CA ASP A 107 10.84 8.32 3.67
C ASP A 107 11.67 7.35 4.53
N LEU A 108 11.95 7.72 5.78
CA LEU A 108 12.72 6.90 6.72
C LEU A 108 11.78 6.32 7.78
N LEU A 109 11.64 4.99 7.78
CA LEU A 109 10.89 4.27 8.81
C LEU A 109 11.86 3.80 9.89
N VAL A 110 11.66 4.26 11.12
CA VAL A 110 12.42 3.79 12.28
C VAL A 110 11.62 2.71 12.98
N LEU A 111 12.20 1.52 13.11
CA LEU A 111 11.63 0.36 13.76
C LEU A 111 12.00 0.33 15.25
N GLN A 112 11.20 -0.36 16.05
CA GLN A 112 11.52 -0.63 17.45
C GLN A 112 12.63 -1.68 17.62
N GLU A 113 12.73 -2.59 16.66
CA GLU A 113 13.70 -3.68 16.63
C GLU A 113 14.28 -3.85 15.22
N ALA A 114 15.41 -4.54 15.13
CA ALA A 114 16.01 -4.87 13.84
C ALA A 114 15.10 -5.81 13.03
N ILE A 115 15.15 -5.68 11.70
CA ILE A 115 14.34 -6.51 10.78
C ILE A 115 14.79 -7.99 10.73
N SER A 116 15.98 -8.28 11.28
CA SER A 116 16.59 -9.61 11.47
C SER A 116 16.88 -10.41 10.21
N VAL A 117 16.55 -9.87 9.03
CA VAL A 117 16.79 -10.48 7.72
C VAL A 117 17.36 -9.41 6.80
N GLU A 118 18.30 -9.79 5.95
CA GLU A 118 18.81 -8.89 4.93
C GLU A 118 17.81 -8.76 3.78
N LEU A 119 17.45 -7.52 3.43
CA LEU A 119 16.50 -7.21 2.36
C LEU A 119 17.20 -6.39 1.28
N SER A 120 17.06 -6.82 0.04
CA SER A 120 17.65 -6.13 -1.10
C SER A 120 16.91 -4.81 -1.40
N LYS A 121 17.54 -3.97 -2.21
CA LYS A 121 16.85 -2.79 -2.76
C LYS A 121 15.64 -3.24 -3.58
N ASN A 122 14.58 -2.42 -3.57
CA ASN A 122 13.30 -2.66 -4.26
C ASN A 122 12.43 -3.78 -3.70
N THR A 123 12.80 -4.43 -2.59
CA THR A 123 11.94 -5.44 -1.95
C THR A 123 10.60 -4.81 -1.53
N PRO A 124 9.46 -5.45 -1.86
CA PRO A 124 8.15 -5.02 -1.38
C PRO A 124 7.97 -5.35 0.10
N LEU A 125 7.40 -4.39 0.83
CA LEU A 125 7.05 -4.50 2.25
C LEU A 125 5.54 -4.33 2.39
N PHE A 126 4.96 -4.96 3.41
CA PHE A 126 3.52 -4.89 3.69
C PHE A 126 3.21 -4.76 5.18
N ALA A 127 2.01 -4.25 5.49
CA ALA A 127 1.53 -4.21 6.86
C ALA A 127 1.10 -5.58 7.36
N SER A 128 1.70 -6.06 8.45
CA SER A 128 1.34 -7.31 9.10
C SER A 128 0.38 -7.10 10.27
N LYS A 129 -0.29 -8.18 10.70
CA LYS A 129 -1.19 -8.17 11.87
C LYS A 129 -0.45 -7.94 13.20
N GLY A 130 0.83 -8.28 13.24
CA GLY A 130 1.71 -8.20 14.41
C GLY A 130 3.11 -8.64 14.05
N GLU A 131 3.78 -9.35 14.96
CA GLU A 131 5.13 -9.91 14.78
C GLU A 131 5.18 -11.17 13.91
N ASP A 132 4.31 -11.24 12.91
CA ASP A 132 4.13 -12.37 12.01
C ASP A 132 4.32 -11.94 10.56
N LYS A 133 4.38 -12.93 9.66
CA LYS A 133 4.35 -12.74 8.20
C LYS A 133 2.94 -12.62 7.63
N ILE A 134 1.93 -12.58 8.50
CA ILE A 134 0.52 -12.57 8.08
C ILE A 134 0.10 -11.14 7.77
N PRO A 135 -0.40 -10.86 6.55
CA PRO A 135 -0.94 -9.56 6.19
C PRO A 135 -2.03 -9.10 7.15
N LYS A 136 -2.04 -7.82 7.51
CA LYS A 136 -3.10 -7.23 8.34
C LYS A 136 -4.47 -7.28 7.66
N VAL A 137 -4.48 -7.11 6.35
CA VAL A 137 -5.65 -7.17 5.48
C VAL A 137 -5.29 -8.06 4.30
N THR A 138 -6.12 -9.07 4.02
CA THR A 138 -5.94 -9.95 2.86
C THR A 138 -6.49 -9.24 1.62
N PRO A 139 -5.68 -9.03 0.57
CA PRO A 139 -6.12 -8.29 -0.60
C PRO A 139 -7.13 -9.10 -1.42
N SER A 140 -8.15 -8.43 -1.94
CA SER A 140 -9.18 -9.01 -2.80
C SER A 140 -9.41 -8.23 -4.08
N ALA A 141 -9.03 -6.96 -4.13
CA ALA A 141 -9.22 -6.08 -5.28
C ALA A 141 -8.14 -4.99 -5.30
N LEU A 142 -8.07 -4.25 -6.40
CA LEU A 142 -7.18 -3.09 -6.56
C LEU A 142 -7.99 -1.81 -6.73
N VAL A 143 -7.47 -0.68 -6.23
CA VAL A 143 -8.07 0.63 -6.50
C VAL A 143 -7.86 0.98 -7.98
N SER A 144 -8.93 1.38 -8.67
CA SER A 144 -8.88 1.61 -10.12
C SER A 144 -8.32 3.00 -10.46
N ALA A 145 -8.73 4.00 -9.66
CA ALA A 145 -8.35 5.41 -9.64
C ALA A 145 -7.10 5.76 -8.81
N THR A 146 -6.27 6.72 -9.23
CA THR A 146 -5.50 7.52 -8.24
C THR A 146 -6.41 8.60 -7.68
N LEU A 147 -6.48 8.70 -6.35
CA LEU A 147 -7.40 9.60 -5.64
C LEU A 147 -6.65 10.37 -4.55
N ILE A 148 -7.06 11.62 -4.30
CA ILE A 148 -6.62 12.36 -3.12
C ILE A 148 -7.29 11.76 -1.89
N VAL A 149 -6.52 11.50 -0.85
CA VAL A 149 -7.04 11.10 0.45
C VAL A 149 -7.64 12.33 1.14
N PRO A 150 -8.97 12.37 1.37
CA PRO A 150 -9.59 13.52 2.00
C PRO A 150 -9.22 13.56 3.49
N GLN A 151 -9.12 14.77 4.04
CA GLN A 151 -8.87 14.90 5.48
C GLN A 151 -10.14 14.62 6.27
N ARG A 152 -10.09 13.64 7.18
CA ARG A 152 -11.15 13.33 8.16
C ARG A 152 -12.50 12.96 7.55
N SER A 153 -12.52 12.34 6.38
CA SER A 153 -13.74 11.77 5.79
C SER A 153 -13.47 10.44 5.10
N ASN A 154 -14.51 9.64 4.89
CA ASN A 154 -14.34 8.39 4.17
C ASN A 154 -14.07 8.64 2.68
N LEU A 155 -13.17 7.85 2.11
CA LEU A 155 -12.85 7.90 0.69
C LEU A 155 -13.67 6.85 -0.06
N PHE A 156 -14.50 7.30 -0.99
CA PHE A 156 -15.18 6.43 -1.93
C PHE A 156 -14.30 6.20 -3.16
N CYS A 157 -14.12 4.94 -3.57
CA CYS A 157 -13.31 4.60 -4.73
C CYS A 157 -13.84 3.38 -5.49
N ALA A 158 -13.64 3.37 -6.81
CA ALA A 158 -13.90 2.20 -7.64
C ALA A 158 -12.80 1.14 -7.43
N ALA A 159 -13.21 -0.11 -7.27
CA ALA A 159 -12.32 -1.24 -7.01
C ALA A 159 -12.41 -2.28 -8.12
N THR A 160 -11.28 -2.60 -8.74
CA THR A 160 -11.16 -3.61 -9.80
C THR A 160 -10.94 -4.98 -9.17
N LEU A 161 -11.79 -5.93 -9.56
CA LEU A 161 -11.68 -7.34 -9.18
C LEU A 161 -10.93 -8.16 -10.23
N ILE A 162 -11.15 -7.86 -11.53
CA ILE A 162 -10.55 -8.57 -12.65
C ILE A 162 -9.98 -7.57 -13.66
N GLY A 163 -8.71 -7.75 -14.04
CA GLY A 163 -8.04 -6.85 -14.97
C GLY A 163 -6.58 -7.21 -15.24
N VAL A 164 -5.96 -6.47 -16.15
CA VAL A 164 -4.54 -6.59 -16.49
C VAL A 164 -3.83 -5.30 -16.08
N VAL A 165 -2.75 -5.42 -15.33
CA VAL A 165 -2.08 -4.32 -14.64
C VAL A 165 -0.58 -4.36 -14.90
N ARG A 166 0.01 -3.19 -15.17
CA ARG A 166 1.46 -3.04 -15.34
C ARG A 166 2.12 -2.89 -13.98
N GLU A 167 2.95 -3.86 -13.60
CA GLU A 167 3.51 -3.92 -12.25
C GLU A 167 4.42 -2.72 -11.94
N GLU A 168 5.10 -2.18 -12.94
CA GLU A 168 6.01 -1.04 -12.79
C GLU A 168 5.30 0.29 -12.44
N LEU A 169 4.00 0.40 -12.75
CA LEU A 169 3.22 1.63 -12.59
C LEU A 169 2.35 1.66 -11.32
N ILE A 170 2.26 0.54 -10.60
CA ILE A 170 1.45 0.40 -9.39
C ILE A 170 2.31 0.42 -8.13
N PRO A 171 1.70 0.61 -6.94
CA PRO A 171 2.37 0.35 -5.68
C PRO A 171 2.95 -1.06 -5.64
N PRO A 172 4.08 -1.27 -4.93
CA PRO A 172 4.71 -2.58 -4.81
C PRO A 172 3.73 -3.60 -4.23
N ILE A 173 3.61 -4.76 -4.87
CA ILE A 173 2.75 -5.87 -4.41
C ILE A 173 3.66 -7.06 -4.06
N PRO A 174 3.70 -7.46 -2.77
CA PRO A 174 4.46 -8.65 -2.36
C PRO A 174 3.85 -9.92 -2.95
N GLU A 175 4.63 -10.99 -3.00
CA GLU A 175 4.22 -12.24 -3.65
C GLU A 175 3.02 -12.87 -2.94
N SER A 176 3.02 -12.81 -1.61
CA SER A 176 1.89 -13.20 -0.75
C SER A 176 0.58 -12.49 -1.12
N PHE A 177 0.62 -11.25 -1.61
CA PHE A 177 -0.58 -10.53 -2.03
C PHE A 177 -1.05 -10.97 -3.42
N LYS A 178 -0.11 -11.27 -4.33
CA LYS A 178 -0.43 -11.73 -5.69
C LYS A 178 -1.19 -13.06 -5.67
N GLU A 179 -0.86 -13.96 -4.75
CA GLU A 179 -1.56 -15.25 -4.57
C GLU A 179 -3.05 -15.10 -4.25
N HIS A 180 -3.42 -14.01 -3.56
CA HIS A 180 -4.80 -13.70 -3.22
C HIS A 180 -5.53 -12.94 -4.35
N LEU A 181 -4.82 -12.17 -5.17
CA LEU A 181 -5.37 -11.37 -6.28
C LEU A 181 -5.55 -12.21 -7.55
N ARG A 182 -6.30 -13.31 -7.47
CA ARG A 182 -6.44 -14.30 -8.55
C ARG A 182 -7.07 -13.78 -9.85
N GLY A 183 -7.83 -12.69 -9.80
CA GLY A 183 -8.46 -12.07 -10.96
C GLY A 183 -7.57 -11.04 -11.67
N ILE A 184 -6.43 -10.68 -11.06
CA ILE A 184 -5.55 -9.65 -11.58
C ILE A 184 -4.34 -10.30 -12.23
N PHE A 185 -4.10 -9.95 -13.49
CA PHE A 185 -2.92 -10.34 -14.23
C PHE A 185 -1.89 -9.22 -14.18
N PHE A 186 -0.72 -9.51 -13.61
CA PHE A 186 0.42 -8.61 -13.55
C PHE A 186 1.30 -8.82 -14.78
N ILE A 187 1.56 -7.75 -15.52
CA ILE A 187 2.42 -7.71 -16.71
C ILE A 187 3.54 -6.67 -16.57
#